data_AF-A0A915MJT8-F1
#
_entry.id   AF-A0A915MJT8-F1
#
_cell.length_a   1.000
_cell.length_b   1.000
_cell.length_c   1.000
_cell.angle_alpha   90.00
_cell.angle_beta   90.00
_cell.angle_gamma   90.00
#
_symmetry.space_group_name_H-M   'P 1'
#
loop_
_entity.id
_entity.type
_entity.pdbx_description
1 polymer ?
#
loop_
_entity_poly.entity_id
_entity_poly.type
_entity_poly.pdbx_seq_one_letter_code
_entity_poly.pdbx_strand_id
1 'polypeptide(L)'
;MRFKIKKAKYSSFFDSQCVGNDFALLELEEDVPASIANHICLLNLHPTTRLIDWHSDSRPVLAYGWGADPSTCRRGDKECYRVQQAQLNLLVLPGIWRDHECSESMNKAHVDGQDVSNIKDILCTMEKSDGAVCSGDSGGGLIGQFEDASFGGGKRWFLLGVVSFGTPCQNTHFGYASPGSQASLLLKR
;
A
#
# COMPACT_ATOMS: atom_id res chain seq x y z
N MET A 1 20.69 10.76 3.20
CA MET A 1 21.45 9.50 3.07
C MET A 1 20.98 8.77 1.82
N ARG A 2 21.85 8.07 1.10
CA ARG A 2 21.50 7.36 -0.15
C ARG A 2 22.26 6.04 -0.19
N PHE A 3 21.56 4.95 -0.50
CA PHE A 3 22.13 3.62 -0.69
C PHE A 3 22.06 3.24 -2.16
N LYS A 4 23.05 2.49 -2.65
CA LYS A 4 23.03 1.95 -4.01
C LYS A 4 22.29 0.63 -4.06
N ILE A 5 21.57 0.41 -5.15
CA ILE A 5 20.89 -0.86 -5.43
C ILE A 5 21.87 -1.77 -6.18
N LYS A 6 22.13 -2.95 -5.62
CA LYS A 6 22.95 -3.99 -6.21
C LYS A 6 22.15 -4.85 -7.20
N LYS A 7 20.91 -5.19 -6.83
CA LYS A 7 20.03 -6.04 -7.64
C LYS A 7 18.57 -5.72 -7.39
N ALA A 8 17.73 -5.93 -8.41
CA ALA A 8 16.28 -5.83 -8.30
C ALA A 8 15.62 -7.08 -8.87
N LYS A 9 14.53 -7.53 -8.25
CA LYS A 9 13.69 -8.65 -8.71
C LYS A 9 12.25 -8.18 -8.84
N TYR A 10 11.75 -8.17 -10.07
CA TYR A 10 10.41 -7.70 -10.43
C TYR A 10 9.85 -8.39 -11.70
N SER A 11 10.54 -9.41 -12.23
CA SER A 11 10.18 -10.02 -13.52
C SER A 11 8.77 -10.62 -13.52
N SER A 12 8.32 -11.17 -12.38
CA SER A 12 7.00 -11.78 -12.25
C SER A 12 5.85 -10.85 -12.61
N PHE A 13 6.00 -9.54 -12.38
CA PHE A 13 5.02 -8.53 -12.78
C PHE A 13 4.92 -8.38 -14.30
N PHE A 14 6.06 -8.40 -15.00
CA PHE A 14 6.10 -8.31 -16.46
C PHE A 14 5.68 -9.64 -17.11
N ASP A 15 6.09 -10.76 -16.52
CA ASP A 15 5.72 -12.11 -16.96
C ASP A 15 4.20 -12.33 -16.88
N SER A 16 3.52 -11.67 -15.93
CA SER A 16 2.06 -11.65 -15.80
C SER A 16 1.36 -10.56 -16.62
N GLN A 17 2.03 -9.95 -17.60
CA GLN A 17 1.50 -8.87 -18.42
C GLN A 17 1.02 -7.66 -17.60
N CYS A 18 1.76 -7.32 -16.54
CA CYS A 18 1.47 -6.22 -15.63
C CYS A 18 0.19 -6.43 -14.80
N VAL A 19 -0.20 -7.70 -14.58
CA VAL A 19 -1.40 -8.07 -13.81
C VAL A 19 -1.03 -8.81 -12.54
N GLY A 20 -1.41 -8.26 -11.39
CA GLY A 20 -1.05 -8.80 -10.07
C GLY A 20 0.46 -8.80 -9.81
N ASN A 21 0.87 -9.21 -8.61
CA ASN A 21 2.28 -9.22 -8.17
C ASN A 21 3.01 -7.88 -8.41
N ASP A 22 2.33 -6.75 -8.27
CA ASP A 22 2.92 -5.43 -8.45
C ASP A 22 3.73 -5.04 -7.20
N PHE A 23 4.90 -5.67 -7.07
CA PHE A 23 5.92 -5.34 -6.08
C PHE A 23 7.30 -5.73 -6.61
N ALA A 24 8.35 -5.13 -6.05
CA ALA A 24 9.74 -5.44 -6.37
C ALA A 24 10.55 -5.67 -5.09
N LEU A 25 11.54 -6.56 -5.17
CA LEU A 25 12.55 -6.72 -4.13
C LEU A 25 13.85 -6.07 -4.58
N LEU A 26 14.41 -5.21 -3.73
CA LEU A 26 15.67 -4.50 -3.98
C LEU A 26 16.73 -4.99 -2.99
N GLU A 27 17.85 -5.49 -3.51
CA GLU A 27 19.05 -5.81 -2.74
C GLU A 27 19.96 -4.58 -2.74
N LEU A 28 20.34 -4.11 -1.56
CA LEU A 28 21.26 -2.98 -1.40
C LEU A 28 22.71 -3.46 -1.53
N GLU A 29 23.60 -2.56 -1.96
CA GLU A 29 25.04 -2.85 -2.07
C GLU A 29 25.72 -2.98 -0.70
N GLU A 30 25.15 -2.34 0.32
CA GLU A 30 25.62 -2.34 1.69
C GLU A 30 24.46 -2.45 2.68
N ASP A 31 24.74 -2.96 3.89
CA ASP A 31 23.76 -3.09 4.96
C ASP A 31 23.40 -1.72 5.55
N VAL A 32 22.12 -1.54 5.89
CA VAL A 32 21.64 -0.33 6.57
C VAL A 32 21.81 -0.52 8.09
N PRO A 33 22.60 0.34 8.77
CA PRO A 33 22.75 0.23 10.22
C PRO A 33 21.44 0.44 10.97
N ALA A 34 21.20 -0.37 12.02
CA ALA A 34 19.98 -0.28 12.84
C ALA A 34 19.82 1.07 13.58
N SER A 35 20.90 1.83 13.73
CA SER A 35 20.86 3.20 14.27
C SER A 35 20.22 4.21 13.33
N ILE A 36 20.10 3.88 12.04
CA ILE A 36 19.55 4.75 10.99
C ILE A 36 18.11 4.37 10.67
N ALA A 37 17.83 3.08 10.53
CA ALA A 37 16.50 2.59 10.19
C ALA A 37 16.21 1.24 10.84
N ASN A 38 14.95 1.02 11.19
CA ASN A 38 14.43 -0.26 11.61
C ASN A 38 13.64 -0.92 10.47
N HIS A 39 13.52 -2.24 10.52
CA HIS A 39 12.73 -3.00 9.56
C HIS A 39 11.28 -3.19 10.04
N ILE A 40 10.38 -3.36 9.07
CA ILE A 40 8.99 -3.72 9.31
C ILE A 40 8.84 -5.25 9.42
N CYS A 41 7.88 -5.75 10.19
CA CYS A 41 7.61 -7.19 10.27
C CYS A 41 6.83 -7.69 9.04
N LEU A 42 7.07 -8.93 8.64
CA LEU A 42 6.32 -9.62 7.58
C LEU A 42 5.50 -10.74 8.19
N LEU A 43 4.19 -10.76 7.96
CA LEU A 43 3.27 -11.72 8.60
C LEU A 43 3.70 -13.19 8.45
N ASN A 44 4.18 -13.59 7.27
CA ASN A 44 4.55 -15.00 7.04
C ASN A 44 5.73 -15.49 7.87
N LEU A 45 6.55 -14.58 8.37
CA LEU A 45 7.69 -14.90 9.24
C LEU A 45 7.29 -14.98 10.72
N HIS A 46 6.03 -14.65 11.06
CA HIS A 46 5.50 -14.62 12.43
C HIS A 46 4.28 -15.55 12.54
N PRO A 47 4.46 -16.88 12.66
CA PRO A 47 3.37 -17.86 12.53
C PRO A 47 2.23 -17.70 13.55
N THR A 48 2.46 -17.09 14.70
CA THR A 48 1.42 -16.77 15.69
C THR A 48 0.47 -15.66 15.22
N THR A 49 0.91 -14.81 14.27
CA THR A 49 0.06 -13.78 13.63
C THR A 49 -0.86 -14.34 12.56
N ARG A 50 -0.74 -15.62 12.17
CA ARG A 50 -1.66 -16.26 11.21
C ARG A 50 -3.07 -16.49 11.78
N LEU A 51 -3.26 -16.33 13.09
CA LEU A 51 -4.57 -16.40 13.74
C LEU A 51 -5.34 -15.07 13.68
N ILE A 52 -4.72 -14.02 13.14
CA ILE A 52 -5.26 -12.68 13.15
C ILE A 52 -6.16 -12.49 11.94
N ASP A 53 -7.42 -12.11 12.19
CA ASP A 53 -8.28 -11.60 11.14
C ASP A 53 -7.94 -10.13 10.95
N TRP A 54 -7.03 -9.85 10.03
CA TRP A 54 -6.70 -8.49 9.62
C TRP A 54 -7.92 -7.64 9.20
N HIS A 55 -9.06 -8.21 8.83
CA HIS A 55 -10.25 -7.41 8.58
C HIS A 55 -10.86 -6.85 9.88
N SER A 56 -10.65 -7.46 11.04
CA SER A 56 -11.12 -6.95 12.34
C SER A 56 -9.99 -6.35 13.18
N ASP A 57 -8.84 -7.01 13.19
CA ASP A 57 -7.79 -6.81 14.20
C ASP A 57 -6.81 -5.71 13.82
N SER A 58 -6.74 -5.36 12.53
CA SER A 58 -5.79 -4.36 12.00
C SER A 58 -6.32 -2.93 11.99
N ARG A 59 -7.58 -2.70 12.38
CA ARG A 59 -8.24 -1.41 12.19
C ARG A 59 -7.84 -0.39 13.26
N PRO A 60 -7.45 0.85 12.88
CA PRO A 60 -7.23 1.34 11.53
C PRO A 60 -5.86 0.93 10.95
N VAL A 61 -5.77 0.80 9.62
CA VAL A 61 -4.50 0.58 8.91
C VAL A 61 -3.93 1.91 8.41
N LEU A 62 -2.62 1.94 8.14
CA LEU A 62 -1.92 3.16 7.75
C LEU A 62 -1.22 2.98 6.41
N ALA A 63 -1.32 3.99 5.56
CA ALA A 63 -0.43 4.17 4.42
C ALA A 63 0.44 5.41 4.68
N TYR A 64 1.64 5.45 4.13
CA TYR A 64 2.53 6.59 4.30
C TYR A 64 3.33 6.84 3.03
N GLY A 65 3.69 8.10 2.82
CA GLY A 65 4.47 8.50 1.66
C GLY A 65 4.59 10.01 1.53
N TRP A 66 5.15 10.41 0.40
CA TRP A 66 5.30 11.81 -0.01
C TRP A 66 4.42 12.10 -1.22
N GLY A 67 3.26 11.45 -1.30
CA GLY A 67 2.24 11.77 -2.28
C GLY A 67 1.74 13.20 -2.11
N ALA A 68 1.34 13.80 -3.23
CA ALA A 68 0.72 15.12 -3.25
C ALA A 68 -0.72 15.01 -3.75
N ASP A 69 -1.59 15.87 -3.24
CA ASP A 69 -2.97 15.92 -3.69
C ASP A 69 -3.07 16.74 -5.01
N PRO A 70 -3.41 16.11 -6.14
CA PRO A 70 -3.53 16.80 -7.42
C PRO A 70 -4.74 17.73 -7.50
N SER A 71 -5.63 17.77 -6.51
CA SER A 71 -6.74 18.73 -6.42
C SER A 71 -6.29 20.10 -5.90
N THR A 72 -5.22 20.13 -5.10
CA THR A 72 -4.69 21.35 -4.47
C THR A 72 -3.53 21.96 -5.27
N CYS A 73 -2.82 21.18 -6.08
CA CYS A 73 -1.78 21.67 -6.99
C CYS A 73 -2.28 21.78 -8.44
N ARG A 74 -2.08 22.93 -9.08
CA ARG A 74 -2.35 23.09 -10.52
C ARG A 74 -1.39 22.21 -11.34
N ARG A 75 -1.87 21.64 -12.44
CA ARG A 75 -1.04 20.85 -13.36
C ARG A 75 0.17 21.66 -13.82
N GLY A 76 1.37 21.14 -13.56
CA GLY A 76 2.64 21.80 -13.90
C GLY A 76 3.23 22.74 -12.84
N ASP A 77 2.53 22.96 -11.72
CA ASP A 77 3.03 23.77 -10.59
C ASP A 77 4.05 23.00 -9.76
N LYS A 78 5.29 22.98 -10.24
CA LYS A 78 6.40 22.25 -9.60
C LYS A 78 6.66 22.68 -8.16
N GLU A 79 6.41 23.94 -7.82
CA GLU A 79 6.68 24.46 -6.48
C GLU A 79 5.62 23.96 -5.48
N CYS A 80 4.34 23.94 -5.88
CA CYS A 80 3.28 23.34 -5.07
C CYS A 80 3.58 21.87 -4.74
N TYR A 81 3.91 21.05 -5.76
CA TYR A 81 4.29 19.66 -5.55
C TYR A 81 5.51 19.54 -4.63
N ARG A 82 6.56 20.34 -4.85
CA ARG A 82 7.76 20.33 -4.00
C ARG A 82 7.43 20.60 -2.52
N VAL A 83 6.52 21.53 -2.23
CA VAL A 83 6.13 21.88 -0.86
C VAL A 83 5.32 20.75 -0.23
N GLN A 84 4.33 20.18 -0.92
CA GLN A 84 3.53 19.09 -0.37
C GLN A 84 4.33 17.81 -0.14
N GLN A 85 5.28 17.53 -1.03
CA GLN A 85 6.15 16.35 -0.94
C GLN A 85 7.38 16.56 -0.05
N ALA A 86 7.47 17.70 0.66
CA ALA A 86 8.59 18.00 1.55
C ALA A 86 8.53 17.24 2.87
N GLN A 87 7.34 16.75 3.28
CA GLN A 87 7.12 16.07 4.54
C GLN A 87 6.47 14.71 4.31
N LEU A 88 6.83 13.75 5.15
CA LEU A 88 6.21 12.43 5.14
C LEU A 88 4.77 12.57 5.68
N ASN A 89 3.81 12.11 4.91
CA ASN A 89 2.41 12.07 5.31
C ASN A 89 2.03 10.67 5.80
N LEU A 90 1.11 10.63 6.74
CA LEU A 90 0.50 9.41 7.25
C LEU A 90 -1.00 9.47 6.98
N LEU A 91 -1.50 8.50 6.21
CA LEU A 91 -2.90 8.35 5.89
C LEU A 91 -3.51 7.26 6.77
N VAL A 92 -4.52 7.61 7.56
CA VAL A 92 -5.25 6.68 8.41
C VAL A 92 -6.48 6.15 7.67
N LEU A 93 -6.45 4.87 7.33
CA LEU A 93 -7.51 4.18 6.59
C LEU A 93 -8.36 3.36 7.57
N PRO A 94 -9.70 3.54 7.57
CA PRO A 94 -10.62 2.82 8.46
C PRO A 94 -10.45 1.30 8.51
N GLY A 95 -9.98 0.66 7.45
CA GLY A 95 -9.74 -0.77 7.42
C GLY A 95 -9.56 -1.32 6.01
N ILE A 96 -9.61 -2.65 5.92
CA ILE A 96 -9.46 -3.42 4.68
C ILE A 96 -10.81 -4.03 4.32
N TRP A 97 -11.23 -3.89 3.06
CA TRP A 97 -12.45 -4.51 2.53
C TRP A 97 -12.33 -6.03 2.51
N ARG A 98 -13.45 -6.74 2.62
CA ARG A 98 -13.44 -8.19 2.34
C ARG A 98 -13.24 -8.42 0.85
N ASP A 99 -12.64 -9.56 0.49
CA ASP A 99 -12.27 -9.89 -0.89
C ASP A 99 -13.45 -9.73 -1.87
N HIS A 100 -14.65 -10.19 -1.50
CA HIS A 100 -15.85 -10.05 -2.35
C HIS A 100 -16.27 -8.59 -2.53
N GLU A 101 -16.26 -7.80 -1.46
CA GLU A 101 -16.64 -6.38 -1.51
C GLU A 101 -15.61 -5.58 -2.33
N CYS A 102 -14.32 -5.92 -2.19
CA CYS A 102 -13.23 -5.37 -2.99
C CYS A 102 -13.40 -5.71 -4.48
N SER A 103 -13.62 -6.99 -4.81
CA SER A 103 -13.84 -7.45 -6.19
C SER A 103 -15.07 -6.80 -6.83
N GLU A 104 -16.18 -6.68 -6.11
CA GLU A 104 -17.37 -5.97 -6.59
C GLU A 104 -17.13 -4.48 -6.85
N SER A 105 -16.34 -3.81 -6.00
CA SER A 105 -15.94 -2.42 -6.20
C SER A 105 -15.05 -2.27 -7.43
N MET A 106 -14.11 -3.21 -7.62
CA MET A 106 -13.16 -3.22 -8.73
C MET A 106 -13.81 -3.51 -10.09
N ASN A 107 -14.77 -4.43 -10.15
CA ASN A 107 -15.51 -4.73 -11.38
C ASN A 107 -16.29 -3.51 -11.91
N LYS A 108 -16.73 -2.62 -11.02
CA LYS A 108 -17.37 -1.34 -11.38
C LYS A 108 -16.37 -0.28 -11.87
N ALA A 109 -15.08 -0.41 -11.56
CA ALA A 109 -14.06 0.60 -11.82
C ALA A 109 -13.39 0.50 -13.21
N HIS A 110 -13.71 -0.51 -14.03
CA HIS A 110 -13.23 -0.68 -15.42
C HIS A 110 -11.77 -0.24 -15.62
N VAL A 111 -10.83 -1.01 -15.07
CA VAL A 111 -9.42 -0.87 -15.43
C VAL A 111 -9.21 -1.57 -16.78
N ASP A 112 -9.30 -0.79 -17.86
CA ASP A 112 -8.75 -1.08 -19.18
C ASP A 112 -9.03 -2.49 -19.77
N GLY A 113 -10.28 -2.95 -19.67
CA GLY A 113 -10.75 -4.18 -20.32
C GLY A 113 -10.14 -5.50 -19.80
N GLN A 114 -9.40 -5.47 -18.69
CA GLN A 114 -8.87 -6.67 -18.05
C GLN A 114 -9.77 -7.17 -16.92
N ASP A 115 -10.00 -8.49 -16.88
CA ASP A 115 -10.77 -9.16 -15.84
C ASP A 115 -9.97 -9.23 -14.52
N VAL A 116 -10.10 -8.18 -13.71
CA VAL A 116 -9.44 -8.02 -12.40
C VAL A 116 -10.08 -8.92 -11.33
N SER A 117 -11.21 -9.56 -11.62
CA SER A 117 -12.01 -10.32 -10.64
C SER A 117 -11.30 -11.56 -10.08
N ASN A 118 -10.27 -12.06 -10.78
CA ASN A 118 -9.51 -13.27 -10.44
C ASN A 118 -8.13 -12.99 -9.81
N ILE A 119 -7.80 -11.73 -9.52
CA ILE A 119 -6.48 -11.38 -8.99
C ILE A 119 -6.46 -11.54 -7.46
N LYS A 120 -5.91 -12.67 -7.01
CA LYS A 120 -5.86 -13.06 -5.58
C LYS A 120 -4.80 -12.32 -4.74
N ASP A 121 -4.01 -11.44 -5.34
CA ASP A 121 -2.95 -10.69 -4.68
C ASP A 121 -3.24 -9.19 -4.57
N ILE A 122 -4.52 -8.80 -4.66
CA ILE A 122 -4.98 -7.43 -4.46
C ILE A 122 -5.67 -7.27 -3.10
N LEU A 123 -5.42 -6.13 -2.48
CA LEU A 123 -6.08 -5.66 -1.26
C LEU A 123 -6.72 -4.31 -1.46
N CYS A 124 -8.02 -4.17 -1.19
CA CYS A 124 -8.67 -2.86 -1.15
C CYS A 124 -8.74 -2.32 0.28
N THR A 125 -8.39 -1.05 0.45
CA THR A 125 -8.61 -0.33 1.71
C THR A 125 -9.86 0.54 1.65
N MET A 126 -10.46 0.77 2.81
CA MET A 126 -11.55 1.74 2.97
C MET A 126 -10.91 3.12 3.02
N GLU A 127 -11.07 3.94 1.99
CA GLU A 127 -10.60 5.33 2.01
C GLU A 127 -11.71 6.27 2.50
N LYS A 128 -11.31 7.48 2.89
CA LYS A 128 -12.24 8.55 3.29
C LYS A 128 -12.28 9.62 2.21
N SER A 129 -13.34 10.42 2.20
CA SER A 129 -13.48 11.55 1.26
C SER A 129 -12.42 12.63 1.43
N ASP A 130 -11.78 12.70 2.60
CA ASP A 130 -10.75 13.69 2.96
C ASP A 130 -9.32 13.17 2.85
N GLY A 131 -9.10 11.92 2.39
CA GLY A 131 -7.77 11.37 2.23
C GLY A 131 -7.74 10.05 1.47
N ALA A 132 -6.91 10.01 0.43
CA ALA A 132 -6.64 8.85 -0.41
C ALA A 132 -5.13 8.73 -0.67
N VAL A 133 -4.72 7.56 -1.11
CA VAL A 133 -3.36 7.33 -1.59
C VAL A 133 -3.21 7.96 -2.97
N CYS A 134 -2.22 8.83 -3.16
CA CYS A 134 -2.09 9.64 -4.38
C CYS A 134 -0.78 9.39 -5.14
N SER A 135 -0.60 10.11 -6.24
CA SER A 135 0.66 10.13 -7.00
C SER A 135 1.81 10.53 -6.08
N GLY A 136 2.82 9.66 -5.97
CA GLY A 136 3.97 9.80 -5.07
C GLY A 136 3.95 8.87 -3.86
N ASP A 137 2.84 8.19 -3.59
CA ASP A 137 2.75 7.14 -2.55
C ASP A 137 2.96 5.72 -3.13
N SER A 138 3.00 5.58 -4.46
CA SER A 138 3.20 4.29 -5.14
C SER A 138 4.50 3.61 -4.72
N GLY A 139 4.43 2.32 -4.40
CA GLY A 139 5.51 1.54 -3.79
C GLY A 139 5.63 1.70 -2.26
N GLY A 140 4.84 2.59 -1.65
CA GLY A 140 4.76 2.77 -0.20
C GLY A 140 4.16 1.57 0.53
N GLY A 141 4.37 1.51 1.85
CA GLY A 141 3.86 0.42 2.68
C GLY A 141 2.45 0.68 3.19
N LEU A 142 1.57 -0.32 3.07
CA LEU A 142 0.34 -0.42 3.85
C LEU A 142 0.64 -1.23 5.11
N ILE A 143 0.52 -0.63 6.29
CA ILE A 143 0.90 -1.25 7.55
C ILE A 143 -0.27 -1.34 8.54
N GLY A 144 -0.25 -2.39 9.36
CA GLY A 144 -1.18 -2.58 10.47
C GLY A 144 -0.44 -2.99 11.74
N GLN A 145 -1.06 -2.75 12.88
CA GLN A 145 -0.48 -3.11 14.18
C GLN A 145 -1.18 -4.33 14.77
N PHE A 146 -0.40 -5.32 15.19
CA PHE A 146 -0.90 -6.60 15.64
C PHE A 146 -0.15 -7.11 16.86
N GLU A 147 -0.83 -7.87 17.72
CA GLU A 147 -0.17 -8.58 18.81
C GLU A 147 0.68 -9.72 18.25
N ASP A 148 1.94 -9.78 18.67
CA ASP A 148 2.87 -10.85 18.32
C ASP A 148 3.21 -11.66 19.57
N ALA A 149 2.57 -12.82 19.72
CA ALA A 149 2.83 -13.73 20.84
C ALA A 149 4.29 -14.22 20.86
N SER A 150 4.98 -14.21 19.71
CA SER A 150 6.40 -14.57 19.59
C SER A 150 7.32 -13.51 20.22
N PHE A 151 6.78 -12.32 20.53
CA PHE A 151 7.48 -11.20 21.11
C PHE A 151 6.84 -10.75 22.44
N GLY A 152 6.51 -11.72 23.29
CA GLY A 152 5.95 -11.44 24.62
C GLY A 152 4.55 -10.82 24.61
N GLY A 153 3.80 -10.94 23.51
CA GLY A 153 2.44 -10.41 23.37
C GLY A 153 2.37 -8.91 23.10
N GLY A 154 3.51 -8.26 22.80
CA GLY A 154 3.53 -6.85 22.43
C GLY A 154 2.93 -6.58 21.05
N LYS A 155 2.42 -5.36 20.83
CA LYS A 155 1.97 -4.90 19.51
C LYS A 155 3.16 -4.54 18.61
N ARG A 156 3.20 -5.07 17.39
CA ARG A 156 4.22 -4.77 16.38
C ARG A 156 3.58 -4.31 15.08
N TRP A 157 4.34 -3.57 14.28
CA TRP A 157 3.92 -3.10 12.96
C TRP A 157 4.28 -4.13 11.90
N PHE A 158 3.29 -4.47 11.06
CA PHE A 158 3.43 -5.43 9.99
C PHE A 158 3.11 -4.79 8.66
N LEU A 159 3.88 -5.16 7.63
CA LEU A 159 3.59 -4.80 6.25
C LEU A 159 2.49 -5.74 5.72
N LEU A 160 1.35 -5.15 5.40
CA LEU A 160 0.16 -5.84 4.88
C LEU A 160 0.15 -5.91 3.36
N GLY A 161 0.69 -4.87 2.71
CA GLY A 161 0.84 -4.83 1.26
C GLY A 161 1.67 -3.64 0.81
N VAL A 162 1.95 -3.59 -0.49
CA VAL A 162 2.64 -2.49 -1.15
C VAL A 162 1.64 -1.71 -1.96
N VAL A 163 1.54 -0.41 -1.71
CA VAL A 163 0.67 0.50 -2.46
C VAL A 163 1.01 0.42 -3.96
N SER A 164 0.01 0.07 -4.76
CA SER A 164 0.14 -0.09 -6.22
C SER A 164 -0.50 1.11 -6.92
N PHE A 165 -1.83 1.12 -7.03
CA PHE A 165 -2.63 2.22 -7.54
C PHE A 165 -3.87 2.44 -6.67
N GLY A 166 -4.48 3.62 -6.77
CA GLY A 166 -5.74 3.92 -6.09
C GLY A 166 -6.68 4.69 -6.99
N THR A 167 -7.90 4.91 -6.49
CA THR A 167 -8.85 5.81 -7.12
C THR A 167 -8.18 7.16 -7.35
N PRO A 168 -8.27 7.76 -8.55
CA PRO A 168 -7.67 9.07 -8.80
C PRO A 168 -8.15 10.06 -7.73
N CYS A 169 -7.22 10.71 -7.03
CA CYS A 169 -7.57 11.52 -5.84
C CYS A 169 -8.61 12.61 -6.13
N GLN A 170 -8.63 13.15 -7.35
CA GLN A 170 -9.69 14.06 -7.80
C GLN A 170 -11.08 13.42 -7.70
N ASN A 171 -11.25 12.17 -8.12
CA ASN A 171 -12.53 11.47 -8.10
C ASN A 171 -12.98 11.15 -6.66
N THR A 172 -12.03 10.88 -5.75
CA THR A 172 -12.31 10.63 -4.33
C THR A 172 -12.75 11.92 -3.62
N HIS A 173 -12.08 13.04 -3.87
CA HIS A 173 -12.41 14.34 -3.27
C HIS A 173 -13.78 14.89 -3.69
N PHE A 174 -14.20 14.62 -4.93
CA PHE A 174 -15.49 15.08 -5.44
C PHE A 174 -16.62 14.04 -5.29
N GLY A 175 -16.36 12.89 -4.64
CA GLY A 175 -17.37 11.84 -4.41
C GLY A 175 -17.86 11.15 -5.68
N TYR A 176 -17.09 11.22 -6.78
CA TYR A 176 -17.46 10.65 -8.08
C TYR A 176 -17.10 9.17 -8.23
N ALA A 177 -16.36 8.59 -7.29
CA ALA A 177 -15.97 7.18 -7.31
C ALA A 177 -16.04 6.57 -5.90
N SER A 178 -16.40 5.28 -5.85
CA SER A 178 -16.20 4.46 -4.65
C SER A 178 -14.69 4.35 -4.39
N PRO A 179 -14.18 4.81 -3.24
CA PRO A 179 -12.75 4.83 -2.98
C PRO A 179 -12.19 3.42 -2.79
N GLY A 180 -11.02 3.14 -3.38
CA GLY A 180 -10.34 1.86 -3.24
C GLY A 180 -8.89 1.97 -3.67
N SER A 181 -7.98 2.20 -2.71
CA SER A 181 -6.56 1.98 -2.95
C SER A 181 -6.24 0.51 -2.88
N GLN A 182 -5.44 0.07 -3.85
CA GLN A 182 -4.95 -1.28 -3.96
C GLN A 182 -3.54 -1.36 -3.44
N ALA A 183 -3.36 -2.34 -2.56
CA ALA A 183 -2.04 -2.80 -2.22
C ALA A 183 -1.84 -4.21 -2.80
N SER A 184 -0.68 -4.44 -3.42
CA SER A 184 -0.24 -5.78 -3.74
C SER A 184 0.05 -6.52 -2.45
N LEU A 185 -0.71 -7.57 -2.20
CA LEU A 185 -0.45 -8.54 -1.14
C LEU A 185 0.93 -9.14 -1.41
N LEU A 186 1.83 -9.04 -0.44
CA LEU A 186 3.17 -9.60 -0.62
C LEU A 186 3.14 -11.13 -0.70
N LEU A 187 2.06 -11.78 -0.25
CA LEU A 187 2.00 -13.23 -0.05
C LEU A 187 0.58 -13.80 -0.22
N LYS A 188 0.36 -14.64 -1.25
CA LYS A 188 -0.88 -15.40 -1.46
C LYS A 188 -1.21 -16.29 -0.24
N ARG A 189 -2.49 -16.34 0.15
CA ARG A 189 -3.04 -17.34 1.07
C ARG A 189 -2.87 -18.76 0.52
#